data_AF-A0A2U3QIE5-F1
#
_entry.id   AF-A0A2U3QIE5-F1
#
_cell.length_a   1.000
_cell.length_b   1.000
_cell.length_c   1.000
_cell.angle_alpha   90.00
_cell.angle_beta   90.00
_cell.angle_gamma   90.00
#
_symmetry.space_group_name_H-M   'P 1'
#
loop_
_entity.id
_entity.type
_entity.pdbx_description
1 polymer ?
#
loop_
_entity_poly.entity_id
_entity_poly.type
_entity_poly.pdbx_seq_one_letter_code
_entity_poly.pdbx_strand_id
1 'polypeptide(L)'
;MKSDTMRARCAIMAVFFALGALTGHLIVHPYAMVSYSLMDMMRHGSMTMDMGHVMQSAGSIFEPFMLPMTIAFSLLCGLIALLMAMLYDKKRRLHDGALENERKKASLETLHRLMVTLSHYLLNANTVIGGMIRHCRKHDSKEEVVSSLAVMEEQAHKIDAVIAALRKVTEIRTADYTSEGHGLMIDVEKEILELMKEKNAIVG
;
A
#
# COMPACT_ATOMS: atom_id res chain seq x y z
N MET A 1 15.41 14.13 -2.31
CA MET A 1 14.38 13.06 -2.32
C MET A 1 14.08 12.46 -3.70
N LYS A 2 13.58 13.21 -4.70
CA LYS A 2 13.28 12.62 -6.04
C LYS A 2 14.56 12.25 -6.84
N SER A 3 15.66 12.97 -6.61
CA SER A 3 16.97 12.69 -7.21
C SER A 3 17.62 11.40 -6.67
N ASP A 4 17.54 11.18 -5.35
CA ASP A 4 18.22 10.06 -4.68
C ASP A 4 17.57 8.72 -5.03
N THR A 5 16.24 8.70 -5.10
CA THR A 5 15.46 7.54 -5.54
C THR A 5 15.71 7.18 -7.00
N MET A 6 15.97 8.17 -7.86
CA MET A 6 16.31 7.92 -9.27
C MET A 6 17.71 7.31 -9.40
N ARG A 7 18.70 7.82 -8.64
CA ARG A 7 20.06 7.28 -8.63
C ARG A 7 20.12 5.84 -8.12
N ALA A 8 19.40 5.53 -7.03
CA ALA A 8 19.32 4.18 -6.49
C ALA A 8 18.73 3.18 -7.51
N ARG A 9 17.73 3.60 -8.29
CA ARG A 9 17.12 2.75 -9.33
C ARG A 9 18.08 2.48 -10.49
N CYS A 10 18.79 3.50 -10.95
CA CYS A 10 19.83 3.32 -11.98
C CYS A 10 20.91 2.35 -11.49
N ALA A 11 21.33 2.45 -10.23
CA ALA A 11 22.32 1.55 -9.65
C ALA A 11 21.80 0.10 -9.60
N ILE A 12 20.56 -0.12 -9.13
CA ILE A 12 19.95 -1.46 -9.09
C ILE A 12 19.86 -2.05 -10.50
N MET A 13 19.40 -1.28 -11.49
CA MET A 13 19.31 -1.73 -12.89
C MET A 13 20.68 -2.12 -13.46
N ALA A 14 21.72 -1.32 -13.18
CA ALA A 14 23.08 -1.62 -13.60
C ALA A 14 23.61 -2.92 -12.96
N VAL A 15 23.30 -3.16 -11.68
CA VAL A 15 23.67 -4.40 -10.99
C VAL A 15 22.98 -5.60 -11.63
N PHE A 16 21.68 -5.54 -11.89
CA PHE A 16 20.95 -6.64 -12.55
C PHE A 16 21.45 -6.91 -13.97
N PHE A 17 21.78 -5.87 -14.73
CA PHE A 17 22.39 -6.03 -16.05
C PHE A 17 23.74 -6.75 -15.96
N ALA A 18 24.63 -6.28 -15.08
CA ALA A 18 25.96 -6.88 -14.89
C ALA A 18 25.86 -8.35 -14.44
N LEU A 19 24.93 -8.65 -13.53
CA LEU A 19 24.72 -10.00 -13.01
C LEU A 19 24.12 -10.92 -14.08
N GLY A 20 23.18 -10.42 -14.89
CA GLY A 20 22.64 -11.13 -16.05
C GLY A 20 23.70 -11.42 -17.12
N ALA A 21 24.55 -10.43 -17.41
CA ALA A 21 25.66 -10.56 -18.35
C ALA A 21 26.70 -11.60 -17.88
N LEU A 22 27.07 -11.56 -16.60
CA LEU A 22 27.95 -12.55 -15.98
C LEU A 22 27.35 -13.96 -16.01
N THR A 23 26.05 -14.07 -15.73
CA THR A 23 25.32 -15.34 -15.78
C THR A 23 25.27 -15.89 -17.21
N GLY A 24 25.01 -15.05 -18.20
CA GLY A 24 25.05 -15.43 -19.62
C GLY A 24 26.42 -15.93 -20.05
N HIS A 25 27.47 -15.26 -19.59
CA HIS A 25 28.85 -15.65 -19.87
C HIS A 25 29.24 -16.99 -19.21
N LEU A 26 28.87 -17.19 -17.95
CA LEU A 26 29.29 -18.37 -17.18
C LEU A 26 28.44 -19.62 -17.44
N ILE A 27 27.15 -19.46 -17.77
CA ILE A 27 26.22 -20.59 -17.86
C ILE A 27 25.79 -20.86 -19.30
N VAL A 28 25.31 -19.83 -19.99
CA VAL A 28 24.69 -20.00 -21.33
C VAL A 28 25.74 -20.31 -22.38
N HIS A 29 26.92 -19.69 -22.28
CA HIS A 29 27.98 -19.91 -23.25
C HIS A 29 28.55 -21.35 -23.23
N PRO A 30 28.93 -21.94 -22.07
CA PRO A 30 29.32 -23.36 -22.03
C PRO A 30 28.22 -24.30 -22.49
N TYR A 31 26.95 -24.01 -22.15
CA TYR A 31 25.82 -24.80 -22.62
C TYR A 31 25.66 -24.79 -24.15
N ALA A 32 25.79 -23.61 -24.78
CA ALA A 32 25.72 -23.49 -26.23
C ALA A 32 26.84 -24.29 -26.93
N MET A 33 28.03 -24.31 -26.34
CA MET A 33 29.18 -25.06 -26.87
C MET A 33 28.99 -26.57 -26.76
N VAL A 34 28.53 -27.06 -25.61
CA VAL A 34 28.23 -28.49 -25.43
C VAL A 34 27.13 -28.92 -26.39
N SER A 35 26.08 -28.11 -26.56
CA SER A 35 24.99 -28.43 -27.49
C SER A 35 25.44 -28.40 -28.96
N TYR A 36 26.30 -27.46 -29.36
CA TYR A 36 26.90 -27.42 -30.69
C TYR A 36 27.78 -28.65 -30.96
N SER A 37 28.64 -29.03 -30.01
CA SER A 37 29.48 -30.22 -30.11
C SER A 37 28.64 -31.50 -30.23
N LEU A 38 27.54 -31.62 -29.48
CA LEU A 38 26.61 -32.73 -29.60
C LEU A 38 25.92 -32.77 -30.98
N MET A 39 25.52 -31.62 -31.52
CA MET A 39 24.94 -31.54 -32.87
C MET A 39 25.93 -31.96 -33.96
N ASP A 40 27.19 -31.53 -33.84
CA ASP A 40 28.23 -31.87 -34.81
C ASP A 40 28.57 -33.37 -34.77
N MET A 41 28.61 -33.97 -33.58
CA MET A 41 28.80 -35.41 -33.40
C MET A 41 27.65 -36.22 -34.01
N MET A 42 26.39 -35.80 -33.81
CA MET A 42 25.24 -36.45 -34.44
C MET A 42 25.28 -36.37 -35.96
N ARG A 43 25.85 -35.29 -36.51
CA ARG A 43 25.96 -35.09 -37.96
C ARG A 43 27.02 -35.98 -38.61
N HIS A 44 28.09 -36.31 -37.89
CA HIS A 44 29.20 -37.12 -38.39
C HIS A 44 29.08 -38.63 -38.09
N GLY A 45 28.06 -39.07 -37.34
CA GLY A 45 27.71 -40.49 -37.19
C GLY A 45 28.69 -41.33 -36.36
N SER A 46 29.73 -40.73 -35.78
CA SER A 46 30.67 -41.39 -34.87
C SER A 46 30.10 -41.44 -33.45
N MET A 47 29.46 -42.54 -33.08
CA MET A 47 28.81 -42.73 -31.77
C MET A 47 29.77 -43.14 -30.63
N THR A 48 31.06 -42.86 -30.71
CA THR A 48 31.96 -43.08 -29.56
C THR A 48 32.03 -41.81 -28.72
N MET A 49 31.17 -41.73 -27.70
CA MET A 49 31.26 -40.68 -26.67
C MET A 49 32.51 -40.90 -25.82
N ASP A 50 33.64 -40.38 -26.27
CA ASP A 50 34.78 -40.18 -25.38
C ASP A 50 34.56 -38.90 -24.58
N MET A 51 34.17 -39.07 -23.32
CA MET A 51 33.88 -37.97 -22.40
C MET A 51 35.12 -37.09 -22.16
N GLY A 52 36.32 -37.64 -22.34
CA GLY A 52 37.57 -36.88 -22.28
C GLY A 52 37.66 -35.82 -23.37
N HIS A 53 37.18 -36.14 -24.58
CA HIS A 53 37.22 -35.23 -25.72
C HIS A 53 36.23 -34.06 -25.57
N VAL A 54 35.08 -34.29 -24.91
CA VAL A 54 34.08 -33.24 -24.61
C VAL A 54 34.61 -32.25 -23.56
N MET A 55 35.26 -32.74 -22.50
CA MET A 55 35.92 -31.85 -21.51
C MET A 55 37.13 -31.11 -22.10
N GLN A 56 37.87 -31.74 -23.00
CA GLN A 56 39.02 -31.09 -23.65
C GLN A 56 38.56 -30.02 -24.66
N SER A 57 37.49 -30.28 -25.42
CA SER A 57 36.81 -29.27 -26.25
C SER A 57 36.16 -28.17 -25.41
N ALA A 58 35.87 -28.41 -24.13
CA ALA A 58 35.42 -27.36 -23.23
C ALA A 58 36.53 -26.33 -22.89
N GLY A 59 37.81 -26.70 -23.05
CA GLY A 59 38.94 -25.79 -22.87
C GLY A 59 39.15 -24.84 -24.05
N SER A 60 38.83 -25.28 -25.28
CA SER A 60 38.89 -24.42 -26.48
C SER A 60 37.73 -23.42 -26.59
N ILE A 61 36.77 -23.49 -25.66
CA ILE A 61 35.64 -22.55 -25.54
C ILE A 61 36.09 -21.10 -25.37
N PHE A 62 37.29 -20.86 -24.83
CA PHE A 62 37.85 -19.52 -24.64
C PHE A 62 38.80 -19.08 -25.74
N GLU A 63 38.80 -19.76 -26.90
CA GLU A 63 39.59 -19.29 -28.01
C GLU A 63 39.15 -17.89 -28.46
N PRO A 64 40.09 -17.00 -28.84
CA PRO A 64 39.80 -15.62 -29.22
C PRO A 64 38.73 -15.49 -30.32
N PHE A 65 38.59 -16.51 -31.16
CA PHE A 65 37.61 -16.55 -32.25
C PHE A 65 36.15 -16.63 -31.76
N MET A 66 35.89 -17.14 -30.56
CA MET A 66 34.54 -17.31 -29.99
C MET A 66 34.11 -16.13 -29.10
N LEU A 67 35.01 -15.15 -28.89
CA LEU A 67 34.73 -13.93 -28.13
C LEU A 67 33.52 -13.13 -28.67
N PRO A 68 33.33 -12.93 -29.99
CA PRO A 68 32.19 -12.16 -30.49
C PRO A 68 30.83 -12.79 -30.11
N MET A 69 30.75 -14.12 -30.15
CA MET A 69 29.55 -14.86 -29.78
C MET A 69 29.29 -14.78 -28.27
N THR A 70 30.34 -14.92 -27.47
CA THR A 70 30.28 -14.78 -26.01
C THR A 70 29.78 -13.40 -25.58
N ILE A 71 30.29 -12.34 -26.22
CA ILE A 71 29.86 -10.96 -25.98
C ILE A 71 28.38 -10.82 -26.33
N ALA A 72 27.93 -11.37 -27.46
CA ALA A 72 26.53 -11.33 -27.86
C ALA A 72 25.60 -12.02 -26.84
N PHE A 73 25.95 -13.21 -26.35
CA PHE A 73 25.17 -13.91 -25.32
C PHE A 73 25.14 -13.14 -23.99
N SER A 74 26.29 -12.61 -23.57
CA SER A 74 26.39 -11.81 -22.35
C SER A 74 25.50 -10.57 -22.42
N LEU A 75 25.55 -9.83 -23.54
CA LEU A 75 24.69 -8.67 -23.77
C LEU A 75 23.21 -9.05 -23.80
N LEU A 76 22.84 -10.16 -24.47
CA LEU A 76 21.46 -10.63 -24.53
C LEU A 76 20.93 -11.00 -23.14
N CYS A 77 21.69 -11.77 -22.36
CA CYS A 77 21.31 -12.11 -20.99
C CYS A 77 21.23 -10.90 -20.07
N GLY A 78 22.16 -9.93 -20.22
CA GLY A 78 22.10 -8.65 -19.51
C GLY A 78 20.83 -7.87 -19.84
N LEU A 79 20.43 -7.78 -21.12
CA LEU A 79 19.20 -7.13 -21.55
C LEU A 79 17.94 -7.83 -21.01
N ILE A 80 17.91 -9.17 -21.01
CA ILE A 80 16.80 -9.94 -20.43
C ILE A 80 16.69 -9.66 -18.92
N ALA A 81 17.81 -9.67 -18.19
CA ALA A 81 17.83 -9.36 -16.77
C ALA A 81 17.37 -7.91 -16.49
N LEU A 82 17.78 -6.95 -17.32
CA LEU A 82 17.34 -5.56 -17.25
C LEU A 82 15.82 -5.44 -17.44
N LEU A 83 15.26 -6.10 -18.45
CA LEU A 83 13.82 -6.13 -18.71
C LEU A 83 13.05 -6.72 -17.52
N MET A 84 13.54 -7.85 -16.97
CA MET A 84 12.96 -8.47 -15.79
C MET A 84 12.98 -7.54 -14.56
N ALA A 85 14.09 -6.83 -14.33
CA ALA A 85 14.18 -5.86 -13.26
C ALA A 85 13.18 -4.70 -13.43
N MET A 86 12.99 -4.19 -14.65
CA MET A 86 11.99 -3.16 -14.95
C MET A 86 10.55 -3.66 -14.75
N LEU A 87 10.25 -4.89 -15.16
CA LEU A 87 8.93 -5.49 -14.95
C LEU A 87 8.63 -5.70 -13.46
N TYR A 88 9.63 -6.15 -12.70
CA TYR A 88 9.50 -6.31 -11.26
C TYR A 88 9.26 -4.98 -10.56
N ASP A 89 10.02 -3.93 -10.90
CA ASP A 89 9.82 -2.58 -10.35
C ASP A 89 8.43 -2.02 -10.71
N LYS A 90 7.97 -2.22 -11.94
CA LYS A 90 6.61 -1.82 -12.36
C LYS A 90 5.53 -2.56 -11.56
N LYS A 91 5.66 -3.88 -11.39
CA LYS A 91 4.71 -4.69 -10.63
C LYS A 91 4.66 -4.23 -9.17
N ARG A 92 5.83 -4.00 -8.56
CA ARG A 92 5.94 -3.48 -7.19
C ARG A 92 5.22 -2.15 -7.03
N ARG A 93 5.46 -1.19 -7.94
CA ARG A 93 4.79 0.13 -7.93
C ARG A 93 3.26 0.03 -8.02
N LEU A 94 2.76 -0.86 -8.87
CA LEU A 94 1.31 -1.06 -8.99
C LEU A 94 0.73 -1.63 -7.69
N HIS A 95 1.47 -2.52 -7.03
CA HIS A 95 1.03 -3.08 -5.76
C HIS A 95 1.07 -2.06 -4.62
N ASP A 96 2.17 -1.30 -4.51
CA ASP A 96 2.31 -0.22 -3.54
C ASP A 96 1.22 0.85 -3.74
N GLY A 97 0.94 1.22 -5.00
CA GLY A 97 -0.11 2.16 -5.36
C GLY A 97 -1.53 1.64 -5.11
N ALA A 98 -1.78 0.33 -5.31
CA ALA A 98 -3.05 -0.30 -4.97
C ALA A 98 -3.29 -0.26 -3.46
N LEU A 99 -2.25 -0.57 -2.67
CA LEU A 99 -2.32 -0.56 -1.21
C LEU A 99 -2.53 0.86 -0.66
N GLU A 100 -1.88 1.86 -1.23
CA GLU A 100 -2.13 3.27 -0.89
C GLU A 100 -3.57 3.69 -1.23
N ASN A 101 -4.10 3.26 -2.38
CA ASN A 101 -5.47 3.52 -2.77
C ASN A 101 -6.48 2.82 -1.88
N GLU A 102 -6.23 1.57 -1.46
CA GLU A 102 -7.07 0.86 -0.51
C GLU A 102 -7.11 1.58 0.84
N ARG A 103 -5.96 2.05 1.34
CA ARG A 103 -5.89 2.84 2.57
C ARG A 103 -6.65 4.17 2.46
N LYS A 104 -6.52 4.87 1.34
CA LYS A 104 -7.27 6.11 1.07
C LYS A 104 -8.77 5.85 1.00
N LYS A 105 -9.17 4.78 0.31
CA LYS A 105 -10.58 4.39 0.20
C LYS A 105 -11.17 4.03 1.55
N ALA A 106 -10.47 3.23 2.36
CA ALA A 106 -10.89 2.90 3.72
C ALA A 106 -11.05 4.16 4.58
N SER A 107 -10.09 5.10 4.51
CA SER A 107 -10.15 6.36 5.24
C SER A 107 -11.34 7.24 4.82
N LEU A 108 -11.63 7.32 3.51
CA LEU A 108 -12.78 8.04 2.98
C LEU A 108 -14.10 7.39 3.39
N GLU A 109 -14.17 6.06 3.38
CA GLU A 109 -15.35 5.33 3.82
C GLU A 109 -15.63 5.56 5.30
N THR A 110 -14.61 5.52 6.15
CA THR A 110 -14.76 5.88 7.57
C THR A 110 -15.23 7.33 7.74
N LEU A 111 -14.64 8.27 7.01
CA LEU A 111 -15.05 9.68 7.05
C LEU A 111 -16.52 9.85 6.63
N HIS A 112 -16.94 9.14 5.58
CA HIS A 112 -18.32 9.16 5.10
C HIS A 112 -19.29 8.62 6.16
N ARG A 113 -18.98 7.47 6.78
CA ARG A 113 -19.80 6.92 7.86
C ARG A 113 -19.93 7.89 9.03
N LEU A 114 -18.83 8.53 9.43
CA LEU A 114 -18.84 9.56 10.47
C LEU A 114 -19.71 10.76 10.11
N MET A 115 -19.64 11.23 8.87
CA MET A 115 -20.48 12.34 8.41
C MET A 115 -21.97 11.99 8.45
N VAL A 116 -22.34 10.77 8.06
CA VAL A 116 -23.73 10.28 8.14
C VAL A 116 -24.20 10.23 9.59
N THR A 117 -23.41 9.62 10.49
CA THR A 117 -23.74 9.52 11.91
C THR A 117 -23.87 10.91 12.55
N LEU A 118 -22.96 11.84 12.25
CA LEU A 118 -23.06 13.22 12.73
C LEU A 118 -24.33 13.90 12.27
N SER A 119 -24.63 13.76 10.98
CA SER A 119 -25.81 14.38 10.38
C SER A 119 -27.08 13.89 11.06
N HIS A 120 -27.14 12.60 11.39
CA HIS A 120 -28.25 12.02 12.13
C HIS A 120 -28.38 12.63 13.54
N TYR A 121 -27.30 12.71 14.31
CA TYR A 121 -27.35 13.30 15.66
C TYR A 121 -27.73 14.79 15.63
N LEU A 122 -27.12 15.58 14.76
CA LEU A 122 -27.39 17.01 14.64
C LEU A 122 -28.82 17.28 14.15
N LEU A 123 -29.30 16.52 13.15
CA LEU A 123 -30.64 16.68 12.62
C LEU A 123 -31.70 16.30 13.66
N ASN A 124 -31.50 15.20 14.38
CA ASN A 124 -32.42 14.75 15.42
C ASN A 124 -32.50 15.76 16.56
N ALA A 125 -31.35 16.23 17.05
CA ALA A 125 -31.32 17.22 18.12
C ALA A 125 -31.99 18.53 17.69
N ASN A 126 -31.70 19.04 16.49
CA ASN A 126 -32.37 20.23 15.94
C ASN A 126 -33.88 20.06 15.79
N THR A 127 -34.33 18.88 15.39
CA THR A 127 -35.76 18.56 15.26
C THR A 127 -36.47 18.59 16.62
N VAL A 128 -35.88 17.98 17.64
CA VAL A 128 -36.42 17.98 19.01
C VAL A 128 -36.43 19.39 19.60
N ILE A 129 -35.30 20.11 19.52
CA ILE A 129 -35.17 21.50 20.00
C ILE A 129 -36.21 22.39 19.31
N GLY A 130 -36.33 22.30 17.98
CA GLY A 130 -37.33 23.06 17.22
C GLY A 130 -38.77 22.73 17.60
N GLY A 131 -39.07 21.46 17.90
CA GLY A 131 -40.36 21.01 18.42
C GLY A 131 -40.68 21.62 19.78
N MET A 132 -39.71 21.59 20.71
CA MET A 132 -39.86 22.15 22.05
C MET A 132 -39.99 23.68 22.04
N ILE A 133 -39.28 24.39 21.16
CA ILE A 133 -39.49 25.84 20.97
C ILE A 133 -40.94 26.13 20.55
N ARG A 134 -41.50 25.35 19.62
CA ARG A 134 -42.89 25.51 19.20
C ARG A 134 -43.86 25.18 20.33
N HIS A 135 -43.53 24.21 21.17
CA HIS A 135 -44.31 23.86 22.35
C HIS A 135 -44.32 25.01 23.37
N CYS A 136 -43.15 25.54 23.74
CA CYS A 136 -43.03 26.73 24.61
C CYS A 136 -43.80 27.94 24.08
N ARG A 137 -43.83 28.14 22.76
CA ARG A 137 -44.56 29.27 22.15
C ARG A 137 -46.09 29.13 22.18
N LYS A 138 -46.61 27.93 22.39
CA LYS A 138 -48.05 27.63 22.36
C LYS A 138 -48.68 27.53 23.75
N HIS A 139 -47.86 27.40 24.78
CA HIS A 139 -48.30 27.12 26.14
C HIS A 139 -47.83 28.21 27.09
N ASP A 140 -48.76 28.75 27.89
CA ASP A 140 -48.47 29.79 28.89
C ASP A 140 -48.16 29.23 30.29
N SER A 141 -48.24 27.90 30.45
CA SER A 141 -47.87 27.26 31.72
C SER A 141 -46.37 27.32 31.93
N LYS A 142 -45.95 27.98 33.01
CA LYS A 142 -44.54 28.05 33.41
C LYS A 142 -43.93 26.66 33.59
N GLU A 143 -44.70 25.68 34.06
CA GLU A 143 -44.23 24.32 34.29
C GLU A 143 -43.94 23.57 32.97
N GLU A 144 -44.79 23.75 31.95
CA GLU A 144 -44.61 23.14 30.62
C GLU A 144 -43.42 23.76 29.87
N VAL A 145 -43.22 25.07 30.01
CA VAL A 145 -42.06 25.79 29.46
C VAL A 145 -40.75 25.32 30.11
N VAL A 146 -40.72 25.17 31.44
CA VAL A 146 -39.54 24.68 32.16
C VAL A 146 -39.21 23.24 31.76
N SER A 147 -40.20 22.36 31.65
CA SER A 147 -40.02 20.98 31.19
C SER A 147 -39.45 20.92 29.76
N SER A 148 -39.99 21.74 28.85
CA SER A 148 -39.51 21.84 27.46
C SER A 148 -38.08 22.35 27.38
N LEU A 149 -37.69 23.33 28.21
CA LEU A 149 -36.33 23.84 28.30
C LEU A 149 -35.33 22.76 28.77
N ALA A 150 -35.71 21.93 29.74
CA ALA A 150 -34.87 20.83 30.21
C ALA A 150 -34.56 19.83 29.09
N VAL A 151 -35.56 19.48 28.26
CA VAL A 151 -35.35 18.61 27.09
C VAL A 151 -34.44 19.26 26.05
N MET A 152 -34.58 20.56 25.83
CA MET A 152 -33.71 21.30 24.90
C MET A 152 -32.25 21.31 25.39
N GLU A 153 -32.03 21.51 26.68
CA GLU A 153 -30.72 21.49 27.32
C GLU A 153 -30.07 20.10 27.22
N GLU A 154 -30.85 19.04 27.43
CA GLU A 154 -30.38 17.66 27.25
C GLU A 154 -29.91 17.39 25.81
N GLN A 155 -30.65 17.89 24.80
CA GLN A 155 -30.25 17.74 23.39
C GLN A 155 -29.01 18.57 23.06
N ALA A 156 -28.88 19.79 23.60
CA ALA A 156 -27.69 20.60 23.45
C ALA A 156 -26.45 19.90 24.03
N HIS A 157 -26.58 19.27 25.21
CA HIS A 157 -25.50 18.48 25.80
C HIS A 157 -25.10 17.26 24.96
N LYS A 158 -26.06 16.59 24.30
CA LYS A 158 -25.76 15.51 23.35
C LYS A 158 -24.96 16.01 22.16
N ILE A 159 -25.31 17.17 21.60
CA ILE A 159 -24.53 17.81 20.52
C ILE A 159 -23.11 18.12 21.01
N ASP A 160 -22.96 18.73 22.18
CA ASP A 160 -21.65 19.06 22.74
C ASP A 160 -20.77 17.82 22.96
N ALA A 161 -21.37 16.70 23.41
CA ALA A 161 -20.66 15.44 23.57
C ALA A 161 -20.15 14.89 22.23
N VAL A 162 -20.99 14.93 21.18
CA VAL A 162 -20.59 14.52 19.83
C VAL A 162 -19.46 15.42 19.29
N ILE A 163 -19.55 16.74 19.48
CA ILE A 163 -18.50 17.69 19.06
C ILE A 163 -17.19 17.43 19.82
N ALA A 164 -17.25 17.18 21.13
CA ALA A 164 -16.07 16.89 21.94
C ALA A 164 -15.39 15.58 21.50
N ALA A 165 -16.17 14.53 21.22
CA ALA A 165 -15.66 13.27 20.69
C ALA A 165 -14.95 13.45 19.35
N LEU A 166 -15.51 14.25 18.43
CA LEU A 166 -14.86 14.57 17.16
C LEU A 166 -13.54 15.32 17.35
N ARG A 167 -13.50 16.31 18.25
CA ARG A 167 -12.27 17.07 18.55
C ARG A 167 -11.16 16.14 19.04
N LYS A 168 -11.47 15.23 19.97
CA LYS A 168 -10.53 14.23 20.49
C LYS A 168 -9.98 13.33 19.38
N VAL A 169 -10.84 12.87 18.47
CA VAL A 169 -10.44 12.04 17.33
C VAL A 169 -9.58 12.80 16.33
N THR A 170 -9.86 14.09 16.08
CA THR A 170 -9.01 14.92 15.22
C THR A 170 -7.64 15.16 15.83
N GLU A 171 -7.55 15.38 17.15
CA GLU A 171 -6.28 15.60 17.86
C GLU A 171 -5.38 14.36 17.81
N ILE A 172 -5.94 13.17 18.07
CA ILE A 172 -5.19 11.90 18.02
C ILE A 172 -4.65 11.65 16.61
N ARG A 173 -5.44 11.93 15.55
CA ARG A 173 -4.94 11.82 14.17
C ARG A 173 -3.74 12.74 13.91
N THR A 174 -3.74 13.98 14.38
CA THR A 174 -2.61 14.92 14.19
C THR A 174 -1.34 14.53 14.95
N ALA A 175 -1.45 13.87 16.11
CA ALA A 175 -0.31 13.47 16.93
C ALA A 175 0.42 12.21 16.42
N ASP A 176 -0.30 11.26 15.79
CA ASP A 176 0.30 10.03 15.25
C ASP A 176 0.93 10.19 13.86
N TYR A 177 0.59 11.25 13.11
CA TYR A 177 1.29 11.58 11.86
C TYR A 177 2.74 12.00 12.08
N THR A 178 3.16 12.32 13.31
CA THR A 178 4.51 12.86 13.59
C THR A 178 5.47 11.85 14.21
N SER A 179 5.03 10.68 14.70
CA SER A 179 5.88 9.86 15.57
C SER A 179 6.23 8.46 15.03
N GLU A 180 5.31 7.62 14.55
CA GLU A 180 5.67 6.20 14.26
C GLU A 180 5.01 5.52 13.06
N GLY A 181 4.13 6.18 12.29
CA GLY A 181 3.62 5.63 11.01
C GLY A 181 2.78 4.33 11.11
N HIS A 182 2.54 3.82 12.32
CA HIS A 182 1.60 2.75 12.60
C HIS A 182 0.20 3.36 12.79
N GLY A 183 -0.70 3.09 11.85
CA GLY A 183 -2.08 3.57 11.93
C GLY A 183 -2.84 2.87 13.04
N LEU A 184 -3.07 3.56 14.17
CA LEU A 184 -4.04 3.12 15.17
C LEU A 184 -5.44 3.27 14.57
N MET A 185 -6.13 2.14 14.38
CA MET A 185 -7.52 2.15 13.91
C MET A 185 -8.44 2.42 15.11
N ILE A 186 -8.70 3.70 15.38
CA ILE A 186 -9.63 4.12 16.43
C ILE A 186 -11.06 4.02 15.90
N ASP A 187 -11.88 3.25 16.60
CA ASP A 187 -13.31 3.17 16.34
C ASP A 187 -14.00 4.38 16.97
N VAL A 188 -14.17 5.41 16.15
CA VAL A 188 -14.76 6.69 16.55
C VAL A 188 -16.23 6.55 16.98
N GLU A 189 -16.96 5.58 16.44
CA GLU A 189 -18.34 5.31 16.84
C GLU A 189 -18.40 4.84 18.30
N LYS A 190 -17.49 3.94 18.66
CA LYS A 190 -17.34 3.47 20.04
C LYS A 190 -16.95 4.58 21.00
N GLU A 191 -16.00 5.43 20.62
CA GLU A 191 -15.56 6.57 21.44
C GLU A 191 -16.70 7.57 21.70
N ILE A 192 -17.52 7.87 20.67
CA ILE A 192 -18.72 8.71 20.82
C ILE A 192 -19.71 8.08 21.80
N LEU A 193 -19.97 6.78 21.67
CA LEU A 193 -20.90 6.06 22.55
C LEU A 193 -20.42 6.02 24.00
N GLU A 194 -19.12 5.88 24.23
CA GLU A 194 -18.53 5.89 25.58
C GLU A 194 -18.65 7.27 26.22
N LEU A 195 -18.32 8.35 25.49
CA LEU A 195 -18.45 9.73 25.99
C LEU A 195 -19.91 10.13 26.25
N MET A 196 -20.85 9.65 25.43
CA MET A 196 -22.28 9.86 25.68
C MET A 196 -22.76 9.13 26.94
N LYS A 197 -22.26 7.93 27.22
CA LYS A 197 -22.58 7.19 28.44
C LYS A 197 -21.99 7.84 29.69
N GLU A 198 -20.73 8.27 29.62
CA GLU A 198 -20.03 8.91 30.74
C GLU A 198 -20.70 10.20 31.17
N LYS A 199 -21.09 11.07 30.21
CA LYS A 199 -21.84 12.30 30.53
C LYS A 199 -23.23 12.04 31.10
N ASN A 200 -23.95 11.02 30.62
CA ASN A 200 -25.26 10.67 31.16
C ASN A 200 -25.17 10.10 32.60
N ALA A 201 -24.05 9.49 32.99
CA ALA A 201 -23.82 8.99 34.34
C ALA A 201 -23.44 10.09 35.35
N ILE A 202 -23.04 11.27 34.88
CA ILE A 202 -22.69 12.44 35.72
C ILE A 202 -23.93 13.31 36.03
N VAL A 203 -25.00 13.16 35.25
CA VAL A 203 -26.22 13.99 35.33
C VAL A 203 -27.43 13.24 35.93
N GLY A 204 -27.32 11.91 36.15
CA GLY A 204 -28.32 11.10 36.86
C GLY A 204 -28.06 11.03 38.35
#